data_AF-K0ZNA1-F1
#
_entry.id   AF-K0ZNA1-F1
#
_cell.length_a   1.000
_cell.length_b   1.000
_cell.length_c   1.000
_cell.angle_alpha   90.00
_cell.angle_beta   90.00
_cell.angle_gamma   90.00
#
_symmetry.space_group_name_H-M   'P 1'
#
loop_
_entity.id
_entity.type
_entity.pdbx_description
1 polymer ?
#
loop_
_entity_poly.entity_id
_entity_poly.type
_entity_poly.pdbx_seq_one_letter_code
_entity_poly.pdbx_strand_id
1 'polypeptide(L)'
;GVTGLIHISEIRTGFIENIYDILKIGDEVQVQVVDFDEYTGKASLSIRTLEEEKHQLPRRRRFSNDRIKHGFAPLGRMMPVWTREALEYLKKKP
;
A
#
# COMPACT_ATOMS: atom_id res chain seq x y z
N GLY A 1 1.48 25.26 -25.54
CA GLY A 1 1.31 24.42 -24.34
C GLY A 1 2.27 23.26 -24.43
N VAL A 2 2.76 22.76 -23.30
CA VAL A 2 3.63 21.56 -23.25
C VAL A 2 2.74 20.33 -23.39
N THR A 3 3.08 19.42 -24.30
CA THR A 3 2.34 18.17 -24.50
C THR A 3 3.07 17.04 -23.78
N GLY A 4 2.35 16.24 -23.00
CA GLY A 4 2.91 15.07 -22.31
C GLY A 4 2.21 13.78 -22.69
N LEU A 5 2.88 12.65 -22.41
CA LEU A 5 2.36 11.30 -22.63
C LEU A 5 2.44 10.50 -21.34
N ILE A 6 1.33 9.84 -21.00
CA ILE A 6 1.29 8.86 -19.91
C ILE A 6 1.38 7.47 -20.54
N HIS A 7 2.38 6.69 -20.15
CA HIS A 7 2.48 5.31 -20.57
C HIS A 7 1.44 4.46 -19.82
N ILE A 8 0.89 3.40 -20.44
CA ILE A 8 -0.16 2.58 -19.82
C ILE A 8 0.24 2.00 -18.46
N SER A 9 1.52 1.62 -18.30
CA SER A 9 2.07 1.11 -17.03
C SER A 9 2.16 2.16 -15.92
N GLU A 10 2.05 3.43 -16.28
CA GLU A 10 2.13 4.57 -15.36
C GLU A 10 0.76 5.09 -14.94
N ILE A 11 -0.33 4.46 -15.41
CA ILE A 11 -1.69 4.82 -14.99
C ILE A 11 -2.01 4.25 -13.62
N ARG A 12 -1.72 2.96 -13.36
CA ARG A 12 -1.94 2.28 -12.07
C ARG A 12 -0.99 1.10 -11.85
N THR A 13 -0.87 0.67 -10.60
CA THR A 13 -0.20 -0.57 -10.22
C THR A 13 -1.09 -1.78 -10.52
N GLY A 14 -0.73 -2.58 -11.52
CA GLY A 14 -1.45 -3.81 -11.87
C GLY A 14 -1.74 -3.93 -13.36
N PHE A 15 -2.56 -4.92 -13.72
CA PHE A 15 -3.00 -5.11 -15.09
C PHE A 15 -4.23 -4.25 -15.39
N ILE A 16 -4.22 -3.55 -16.52
CA ILE A 16 -5.32 -2.74 -17.02
C ILE A 16 -5.87 -3.41 -18.28
N GLU A 17 -7.10 -3.92 -18.20
CA GLU A 17 -7.80 -4.50 -19.35
C GLU A 17 -8.23 -3.42 -20.35
N ASN A 18 -8.75 -2.30 -19.84
CA ASN A 18 -9.28 -1.22 -20.65
C ASN A 18 -9.00 0.15 -20.01
N ILE A 19 -8.34 1.04 -20.75
CA ILE A 19 -7.99 2.39 -20.28
C ILE A 19 -9.24 3.28 -20.15
N TYR A 20 -10.25 3.08 -21.00
CA TYR A 20 -11.45 3.91 -21.03
C TYR A 20 -12.34 3.78 -19.79
N ASP A 21 -12.15 2.70 -19.01
CA ASP A 21 -12.86 2.51 -17.74
C ASP A 21 -12.26 3.38 -16.62
N ILE A 22 -11.00 3.79 -16.78
CA ILE A 22 -10.24 4.54 -15.77
C ILE A 22 -10.19 6.03 -16.13
N LEU A 23 -10.01 6.36 -17.41
CA LEU A 23 -9.79 7.73 -17.88
C LEU A 23 -10.77 8.08 -19.00
N LYS A 24 -11.27 9.32 -18.97
CA LYS A 24 -12.17 9.86 -19.99
C LYS A 24 -11.52 11.08 -20.66
N ILE A 25 -11.86 11.28 -21.93
CA ILE A 25 -11.40 12.45 -22.67
C ILE A 25 -12.03 13.71 -22.05
N GLY A 26 -11.20 14.69 -21.72
CA GLY A 26 -11.63 15.94 -21.07
C GLY A 26 -11.61 15.91 -19.54
N ASP A 27 -11.20 14.80 -18.93
CA ASP A 27 -11.07 14.71 -17.48
C ASP A 27 -9.79 15.41 -16.99
N GLU A 28 -9.90 16.15 -15.88
CA GLU A 28 -8.75 16.80 -15.26
C GLU A 28 -8.10 15.85 -14.25
N VAL A 29 -6.86 15.43 -14.54
CA VAL A 29 -6.13 14.47 -13.72
C VAL A 29 -4.85 15.06 -13.16
N GLN A 30 -4.52 14.69 -11.92
CA GLN A 30 -3.23 15.00 -11.33
C GLN A 30 -2.20 13.96 -11.79
N VAL A 31 -1.05 14.46 -12.23
CA VAL A 31 0.05 13.66 -12.77
C VAL A 31 1.36 14.16 -12.20
N GLN A 32 2.33 13.28 -12.08
CA GLN A 32 3.71 13.60 -11.76
C GLN A 32 4.57 13.51 -13.03
N VAL A 33 5.53 14.44 -13.18
CA VAL A 33 6.51 14.40 -14.26
C VAL A 33 7.58 13.37 -13.91
N VAL A 34 7.74 12.37 -14.78
CA VAL A 34 8.75 11.31 -14.64
C VAL A 34 10.02 11.71 -15.38
N ASP A 35 9.87 12.24 -16.59
CA ASP A 35 10.97 12.63 -17.45
C ASP A 35 10.56 13.79 -18.36
N PHE A 36 11.53 14.61 -18.77
CA PHE A 36 11.30 15.76 -19.62
C PHE A 36 12.39 15.87 -20.69
N ASP A 37 11.98 15.80 -21.95
CA ASP A 37 12.85 16.02 -23.09
C ASP A 37 12.84 17.52 -23.46
N GLU A 38 13.91 18.22 -23.11
CA GLU A 38 14.10 19.64 -23.37
C GLU A 38 14.21 19.98 -24.87
N TYR A 39 14.64 19.02 -25.71
CA TYR A 39 14.83 19.25 -27.14
C TYR A 39 13.50 19.17 -27.91
N THR A 40 12.63 18.23 -27.53
CA THR A 40 11.32 18.06 -28.18
C THR A 40 10.17 18.72 -27.42
N GLY A 41 10.40 19.16 -26.18
CA GLY A 41 9.38 19.76 -25.32
C GLY A 41 8.31 18.76 -24.88
N LYS A 42 8.63 17.46 -24.85
CA LYS A 42 7.71 16.39 -24.45
C LYS A 42 7.99 15.96 -23.02
N ALA A 43 6.92 15.83 -22.23
CA ALA A 43 6.98 15.32 -20.86
C ALA A 43 6.44 13.89 -20.78
N SER A 44 7.16 13.00 -20.12
CA SER A 44 6.64 11.70 -19.69
C SER A 44 5.99 11.85 -18.32
N LEU A 45 4.75 11.39 -18.21
CA LEU A 45 3.88 11.64 -17.06
C LEU A 45 3.44 10.32 -16.41
N SER A 46 3.20 10.33 -15.09
CA SER A 46 2.71 9.18 -14.33
C SER A 46 1.63 9.57 -13.32
N ILE A 47 0.58 8.75 -13.24
CA ILE A 47 -0.47 8.83 -12.22
C ILE A 47 -0.14 7.89 -11.05
N ARG A 48 0.48 6.74 -11.35
CA ARG A 48 0.80 5.67 -10.40
C ARG A 48 1.65 6.18 -9.22
N THR A 49 2.62 7.05 -9.46
CA THR A 49 3.52 7.50 -8.39
C THR A 49 2.77 8.24 -7.27
N LEU A 50 1.68 8.94 -7.60
CA LEU A 50 0.82 9.61 -6.62
C LEU A 50 0.02 8.61 -5.75
N GLU A 51 -0.24 7.40 -6.26
CA GLU A 51 -0.84 6.32 -5.48
C GLU A 51 0.18 5.66 -4.55
N GLU A 52 1.41 5.40 -5.04
CA GLU A 52 2.48 4.79 -4.25
C GLU A 52 2.90 5.63 -3.03
N GLU A 53 2.95 6.96 -3.18
CA GLU A 53 3.23 7.87 -2.06
C GLU A 53 2.24 7.72 -0.90
N LYS A 54 0.97 7.35 -1.18
CA LYS A 54 -0.04 7.09 -0.13
C LYS A 54 0.19 5.77 0.61
N HIS A 55 0.93 4.83 0.00
CA HIS A 55 1.18 3.50 0.55
C HIS A 55 2.45 3.40 1.42
N GLN A 56 2.98 4.54 1.90
CA GLN A 56 4.02 4.51 2.92
C GLN A 56 3.46 3.94 4.23
N LEU A 57 3.64 2.62 4.42
CA LEU A 57 3.35 1.96 5.68
C LEU A 57 4.09 2.73 6.78
N PRO A 58 3.40 3.19 7.84
CA PRO A 58 4.09 3.79 8.97
C PRO A 58 5.11 2.77 9.45
N ARG A 59 6.39 3.18 9.58
CA ARG A 59 7.47 2.33 10.11
C ARG A 59 6.90 1.61 11.32
N ARG A 60 6.73 0.28 11.21
CA ARG A 60 6.17 -0.53 12.29
C ARG A 60 6.97 -0.19 13.54
N ARG A 61 6.34 0.47 14.52
CA ARG A 61 6.94 0.59 15.86
C ARG A 61 7.21 -0.83 16.28
N ARG A 62 8.48 -1.22 16.36
CA ARG A 62 8.86 -2.53 16.88
C ARG A 62 8.35 -2.54 18.32
N PHE A 63 7.32 -3.32 18.58
CA PHE A 63 6.82 -3.53 19.94
C PHE A 63 7.90 -4.16 20.84
N SER A 64 8.88 -4.83 20.25
CA SER A 64 10.05 -5.32 20.94
C SER A 64 11.11 -4.23 21.04
N ASN A 65 11.30 -3.70 22.24
CA ASN A 65 12.51 -3.00 22.62
C ASN A 65 13.62 -4.05 22.78
N ASP A 66 14.72 -3.96 22.01
CA ASP A 66 15.83 -4.94 22.08
C ASP A 66 16.46 -5.03 23.49
N ARG A 67 16.23 -4.03 24.35
CA ARG A 67 16.60 -4.06 25.77
C ARG A 67 15.77 -5.02 26.62
N ILE A 68 14.55 -5.36 26.21
CA ILE A 68 13.60 -6.16 26.99
C ILE A 68 13.49 -7.54 26.35
N LYS A 69 14.35 -8.48 26.76
CA LYS A 69 14.34 -9.89 26.29
C LYS A 69 13.19 -10.73 26.84
N HIS A 70 12.10 -10.11 27.34
CA HIS A 70 10.93 -10.86 27.78
C HIS A 70 10.14 -11.44 26.61
N GLY A 71 10.36 -10.97 25.37
CA GLY A 71 9.85 -11.58 24.14
C GLY A 71 8.41 -12.08 24.26
N PHE A 72 8.18 -13.34 23.91
CA PHE A 72 6.89 -14.02 24.07
C PHE A 72 6.74 -14.77 25.41
N ALA A 73 7.65 -14.62 26.37
CA ALA A 73 7.57 -15.31 27.66
C ALA A 73 6.28 -14.98 28.45
N PRO A 74 5.77 -13.73 28.47
CA PRO A 74 4.47 -13.42 29.07
C PRO A 74 3.31 -14.17 28.39
N LEU A 75 3.35 -14.26 27.05
CA LEU A 75 2.37 -15.02 26.27
C LEU A 75 2.43 -16.49 26.67
N GLY A 76 3.62 -17.10 26.65
CA GLY A 76 3.84 -18.49 27.03
C GLY A 76 3.37 -18.83 28.44
N ARG A 77 3.52 -17.92 29.41
CA ARG A 77 2.99 -18.09 30.78
C ARG A 77 1.46 -18.13 30.81
N MET A 78 0.80 -17.36 29.95
CA MET A 78 -0.66 -17.24 29.92
C MET A 78 -1.35 -18.24 28.97
N MET A 79 -0.60 -18.80 28.02
CA MET A 79 -1.10 -19.78 27.04
C MET A 79 -1.92 -20.93 27.66
N PRO A 80 -1.50 -21.57 28.77
CA PRO A 80 -2.28 -22.65 29.37
C PRO A 80 -3.64 -22.17 29.92
N VAL A 81 -3.67 -20.96 30.48
CA VAL A 81 -4.89 -20.36 31.05
C VAL A 81 -5.87 -20.05 29.93
N TRP A 82 -5.42 -19.35 28.88
CA TRP A 82 -6.25 -19.01 27.73
C TRP A 82 -6.72 -20.23 26.95
N THR A 83 -5.90 -21.26 26.83
CA THR A 83 -6.29 -22.52 26.17
C THR A 83 -7.44 -23.19 26.93
N ARG A 84 -7.32 -23.23 28.27
CA ARG A 84 -8.37 -23.79 29.13
C ARG A 84 -9.67 -23.00 29.03
N GLU A 85 -9.59 -21.68 29.13
CA GLU A 85 -10.76 -20.78 29.01
C GLU A 85 -11.42 -20.89 27.63
N ALA A 86 -10.63 -20.94 26.55
CA ALA A 86 -11.14 -21.10 25.19
C ALA A 86 -11.84 -22.44 24.99
N LEU A 87 -11.28 -23.54 25.50
CA LEU A 87 -11.92 -24.85 25.47
C LEU A 87 -13.22 -24.87 26.26
N GLU A 88 -13.27 -24.20 27.41
CA GLU A 88 -14.50 -24.08 28.21
C GLU A 88 -15.57 -23.25 27.49
N TYR A 89 -15.18 -22.14 26.87
CA TYR A 89 -16.06 -21.31 26.06
C TYR A 89 -16.64 -22.09 24.87
N LEU A 90 -15.82 -22.86 24.16
CA LEU A 90 -16.27 -23.69 23.04
C LEU A 90 -17.24 -24.79 23.48
N LYS A 91 -17.03 -25.37 24.66
CA LYS A 91 -17.96 -26.36 25.25
C LYS A 91 -19.28 -25.76 25.72
N LYS A 92 -19.28 -24.49 26.12
CA LYS A 92 -20.49 -23.75 26.54
C LYS A 92 -21.28 -23.16 25.38
N LYS A 93 -20.69 -23.08 24.19
CA LYS A 93 -21.38 -22.62 22.98
C LYS A 93 -22.32 -23.74 22.50
N PRO A 94 -23.62 -23.48 22.37
CA PRO A 94 -24.58 -24.46 21.85
C PRO A 94 -24.29 -24.81 20.38
#